data_AF-A0A349HFQ8-F1
#
_entry.id   AF-A0A349HFQ8-F1
#
_cell.length_a   1.000
_cell.length_b   1.000
_cell.length_c   1.000
_cell.angle_alpha   90.00
_cell.angle_beta   90.00
_cell.angle_gamma   90.00
#
_symmetry.space_group_name_H-M   'P 1'
#
loop_
_entity.id
_entity.type
_entity.pdbx_description
1 polymer ?
#
loop_
_entity_poly.entity_id
_entity_poly.type
_entity_poly.pdbx_seq_one_letter_code
_entity_poly.pdbx_strand_id
1 'polypeptide(L)'
;MNPKLKKIVFLMIGLTVFAALGTYAIHSIGGRTPRAVLSSGYKFFKGISVDRLELSNGEIVKLNRSFWENREVIKKAVLTVAGQDSDQGPDEMTPQARLKFFLQLQSKGGMTYAPEKILCKRGKLVSEISRCVSEGAKVLMNYETSPELKGREVEILDM
;
A
#
# COMPACT_ATOMS: atom_id res chain seq x y z
N MET A 1 -43.83 9.12 -38.14
CA MET A 1 -43.66 8.24 -36.95
C MET A 1 -44.47 8.80 -35.79
N ASN A 2 -45.46 8.05 -35.27
CA ASN A 2 -46.47 8.54 -34.34
C ASN A 2 -45.85 8.97 -32.98
N PRO A 3 -46.11 10.18 -32.45
CA PRO A 3 -45.47 10.70 -31.24
C PRO A 3 -45.72 9.86 -29.99
N LYS A 4 -46.84 9.13 -29.91
CA LYS A 4 -47.12 8.20 -28.80
C LYS A 4 -46.20 6.98 -28.82
N LEU A 5 -45.87 6.48 -30.02
CA LEU A 5 -44.99 5.33 -30.21
C LEU A 5 -43.54 5.66 -29.81
N LYS A 6 -43.07 6.89 -30.12
CA LYS A 6 -41.75 7.37 -29.67
C LYS A 6 -41.63 7.38 -28.14
N LYS A 7 -42.64 7.87 -27.43
CA LYS A 7 -42.62 7.92 -25.95
C LYS A 7 -42.54 6.52 -25.32
N ILE A 8 -43.25 5.54 -25.88
CA ILE A 8 -43.24 4.16 -25.39
C ILE A 8 -41.86 3.52 -25.62
N VAL A 9 -41.25 3.73 -26.79
CA VAL A 9 -39.90 3.22 -27.09
C VAL A 9 -38.85 3.83 -26.16
N PHE A 10 -38.92 5.14 -25.89
CA PHE A 10 -38.02 5.79 -24.93
C PHE A 10 -38.19 5.28 -23.49
N LEU A 11 -39.43 5.01 -23.07
CA LEU A 11 -39.70 4.44 -21.75
C LEU A 11 -39.09 3.03 -21.62
N MET A 12 -39.25 2.19 -22.64
CA MET A 12 -38.68 0.85 -22.65
C MET A 12 -37.16 0.89 -22.61
N ILE A 13 -36.52 1.71 -23.43
CA ILE A 13 -35.04 1.88 -23.41
C ILE A 13 -34.56 2.32 -22.02
N GLY A 14 -35.24 3.31 -21.40
CA GLY A 14 -34.90 3.77 -20.06
C GLY A 14 -35.02 2.66 -19.01
N LEU A 15 -36.08 1.85 -19.07
CA LEU A 15 -36.30 0.73 -18.15
C LEU A 15 -35.22 -0.35 -18.29
N THR A 16 -34.84 -0.68 -19.54
CA THR A 16 -33.82 -1.69 -19.81
C THR A 16 -32.44 -1.23 -19.32
N VAL A 17 -32.09 0.05 -19.51
CA VAL A 17 -30.84 0.61 -19.01
C VAL A 17 -30.82 0.61 -17.47
N PHE A 18 -31.93 0.97 -16.82
CA PHE A 18 -32.02 0.98 -15.37
C PHE A 18 -31.91 -0.43 -14.77
N ALA A 19 -32.56 -1.43 -15.39
CA ALA A 19 -32.45 -2.83 -14.99
C ALA A 19 -31.03 -3.38 -15.20
N ALA A 20 -30.38 -3.04 -16.31
CA ALA A 20 -29.00 -3.44 -16.58
C ALA A 20 -28.02 -2.85 -15.56
N LEU A 21 -28.15 -1.56 -15.24
CA LEU A 21 -27.34 -0.89 -14.21
C LEU A 21 -27.59 -1.46 -12.81
N GLY A 22 -28.85 -1.70 -12.45
CA GLY A 22 -29.20 -2.31 -11.17
C GLY A 22 -28.66 -3.73 -11.02
N THR A 23 -28.71 -4.53 -12.08
CA THR A 23 -28.17 -5.90 -12.08
C THR A 23 -26.65 -5.89 -11.97
N TYR A 24 -25.96 -4.98 -12.68
CA TYR A 24 -24.50 -4.81 -12.55
C TYR A 24 -24.06 -4.38 -11.14
N ALA A 25 -24.81 -3.46 -10.52
CA ALA A 25 -24.55 -3.00 -9.16
C ALA A 25 -24.76 -4.10 -8.11
N ILE A 26 -25.74 -4.98 -8.31
CA ILE A 26 -25.98 -6.11 -7.40
C ILE A 26 -24.94 -7.22 -7.62
N HIS A 27 -24.51 -7.46 -8.88
CA HIS A 27 -23.49 -8.46 -9.17
C HIS A 27 -22.09 -8.06 -8.68
N SER A 28 -21.78 -6.76 -8.56
CA SER A 28 -20.52 -6.29 -7.97
C SER A 28 -20.47 -6.43 -6.43
N ILE A 29 -21.61 -6.62 -5.77
CA ILE A 29 -21.72 -6.79 -4.31
C ILE A 29 -21.67 -8.28 -3.90
N GLY A 30 -21.90 -9.21 -4.84
CA GLY A 30 -22.08 -10.65 -4.58
C GLY A 30 -20.81 -11.51 -4.44
N GLY A 31 -19.61 -10.93 -4.45
CA GLY A 31 -18.37 -11.66 -4.23
C GLY A 31 -17.79 -11.33 -2.86
N ARG A 32 -17.53 -12.35 -2.00
CA ARG A 32 -16.63 -12.16 -0.85
C ARG A 32 -15.38 -11.45 -1.36
N THR A 33 -15.15 -10.22 -0.90
CA THR A 33 -13.99 -9.44 -1.33
C THR A 33 -12.75 -10.28 -1.08
N PRO A 34 -11.96 -10.60 -2.12
CA PRO A 34 -10.76 -11.40 -1.95
C PRO A 34 -9.89 -10.70 -0.91
N ARG A 35 -9.41 -11.47 0.08
CA ARG A 35 -8.53 -10.95 1.13
C ARG A 35 -7.38 -10.22 0.46
N ALA A 36 -7.17 -8.96 0.81
CA ALA A 36 -6.11 -8.18 0.19
C ALA A 36 -4.77 -8.84 0.52
N VAL A 37 -3.94 -9.06 -0.50
CA VAL A 37 -2.61 -9.63 -0.34
C VAL A 37 -1.59 -8.53 -0.57
N LEU A 38 -0.52 -8.50 0.22
CA LEU A 38 0.59 -7.58 0.01
C LEU A 38 1.26 -7.91 -1.33
N SER A 39 1.56 -6.88 -2.14
CA SER A 39 2.16 -7.08 -3.45
C SER A 39 3.53 -7.78 -3.36
N SER A 40 3.78 -8.75 -4.25
CA SER A 40 4.97 -9.60 -4.29
C SER A 40 6.28 -8.86 -4.58
N GLY A 41 6.20 -7.63 -5.07
CA GLY A 41 7.36 -6.74 -5.24
C GLY A 41 7.96 -6.26 -3.91
N TYR A 42 7.24 -6.45 -2.80
CA TYR A 42 7.62 -5.97 -1.48
C TYR A 42 7.89 -7.16 -0.57
N LYS A 43 9.16 -7.33 -0.18
CA LYS A 43 9.57 -8.48 0.63
C LYS A 43 9.58 -8.07 2.10
N PHE A 44 8.68 -8.67 2.87
CA PHE A 44 8.75 -8.63 4.33
C PHE A 44 9.81 -9.64 4.76
N PHE A 45 10.88 -9.20 5.42
CA PHE A 45 12.02 -10.04 5.80
C PHE A 45 12.28 -9.97 7.30
N LYS A 46 12.68 -11.11 7.90
CA LYS A 46 13.28 -11.25 9.25
C LYS A 46 12.59 -10.47 10.38
N GLY A 47 11.31 -10.77 10.63
CA GLY A 47 10.57 -10.19 11.76
C GLY A 47 9.26 -10.94 12.04
N ILE A 48 8.36 -10.30 12.77
CA ILE A 48 6.98 -10.76 12.98
C ILE A 48 6.33 -10.99 11.62
N SER A 49 5.75 -12.18 11.42
CA SER A 49 5.09 -12.52 10.17
C SER A 49 3.89 -11.59 9.91
N VAL A 50 3.57 -11.38 8.63
CA VAL A 50 2.41 -10.59 8.22
C VAL A 50 1.12 -11.09 8.90
N ASP A 51 0.97 -12.40 9.04
CA ASP A 51 -0.21 -13.01 9.68
C ASP A 51 -0.28 -12.67 11.17
N ARG A 52 0.86 -12.65 11.88
CA ARG A 52 0.93 -12.24 13.29
C ARG A 52 0.71 -10.74 13.49
N LEU A 53 0.96 -9.91 12.49
CA LEU A 53 0.66 -8.48 12.58
C LEU A 53 -0.85 -8.22 12.54
N GLU A 54 -1.69 -9.20 12.21
CA GLU A 54 -3.15 -9.05 12.18
C GLU A 54 -3.58 -7.80 11.40
N LEU A 55 -2.96 -7.58 10.23
CA LEU A 55 -3.31 -6.45 9.37
C LEU A 55 -4.74 -6.63 8.83
N SER A 56 -5.58 -5.62 9.04
CA SER A 56 -6.89 -5.57 8.43
C SER A 56 -6.79 -5.38 6.91
N ASN A 57 -7.85 -5.74 6.18
CA ASN A 57 -7.90 -5.50 4.72
C ASN A 57 -7.67 -4.02 4.36
N GLY A 58 -8.22 -3.09 5.16
CA GLY A 58 -8.03 -1.65 4.94
C GLY A 58 -6.58 -1.21 5.11
N GLU A 59 -5.88 -1.78 6.09
CA GLU A 59 -4.45 -1.54 6.30
C GLU A 59 -3.60 -2.08 5.14
N ILE A 60 -3.91 -3.28 4.66
CA ILE A 60 -3.21 -3.88 3.52
C ILE A 60 -3.43 -3.06 2.26
N VAL A 61 -4.67 -2.63 1.99
CA VAL A 61 -4.99 -1.75 0.85
C VAL A 61 -4.23 -0.43 0.96
N LYS A 62 -4.16 0.18 2.15
CA LYS A 62 -3.43 1.43 2.37
C LYS A 62 -1.93 1.27 2.14
N LEU A 63 -1.32 0.20 2.64
CA LEU A 63 0.08 -0.11 2.37
C LEU A 63 0.33 -0.30 0.87
N ASN A 64 -0.44 -1.18 0.22
CA ASN A 64 -0.33 -1.43 -1.21
C ASN A 64 -0.47 -0.15 -2.04
N ARG A 65 -1.43 0.71 -1.68
CA ARG A 65 -1.65 2.00 -2.33
C ARG A 65 -0.44 2.92 -2.18
N SER A 66 0.11 3.05 -0.96
CA SER A 66 1.30 3.88 -0.70
C SER A 66 2.50 3.44 -1.54
N PHE A 67 2.75 2.14 -1.67
CA PHE A 67 3.81 1.65 -2.54
C PHE A 67 3.49 1.83 -4.04
N TRP A 68 2.23 1.61 -4.44
CA TRP A 68 1.80 1.80 -5.83
C TRP A 68 1.91 3.25 -6.29
N GLU A 69 1.58 4.22 -5.44
CA GLU A 69 1.71 5.65 -5.73
C GLU A 69 3.17 6.06 -5.94
N ASN A 70 4.12 5.40 -5.28
CA ASN A 70 5.56 5.68 -5.36
C ASN A 70 6.34 4.74 -6.30
N ARG A 71 5.65 3.89 -7.08
CA ARG A 71 6.24 2.87 -7.96
C ARG A 71 7.14 3.42 -9.08
N GLU A 72 6.97 4.69 -9.42
CA GLU A 72 7.78 5.30 -10.48
C GLU A 72 9.23 5.51 -10.02
N VAL A 73 9.42 5.73 -8.72
CA VAL A 73 10.74 5.92 -8.09
C VAL A 73 11.22 4.61 -7.46
N ILE A 74 10.36 3.95 -6.68
CA ILE A 74 10.73 2.79 -5.87
C ILE A 74 10.62 1.51 -6.72
N LYS A 75 11.73 0.80 -6.87
CA LYS A 75 11.81 -0.50 -7.52
C LYS A 75 11.51 -1.64 -6.55
N LYS A 76 12.01 -1.53 -5.32
CA LYS A 76 11.92 -2.58 -4.30
C LYS A 76 11.83 -1.95 -2.91
N ALA A 77 11.03 -2.55 -2.05
CA ALA A 77 11.00 -2.23 -0.62
C ALA A 77 11.21 -3.50 0.20
N VAL A 78 12.05 -3.41 1.23
CA VAL A 78 12.24 -4.43 2.25
C VAL A 78 11.76 -3.84 3.56
N LEU A 79 10.79 -4.51 4.18
CA LEU A 79 10.22 -4.10 5.45
C LEU A 79 10.44 -5.20 6.48
N THR A 80 11.00 -4.81 7.62
CA THR A 80 11.21 -5.67 8.77
C THR A 80 10.43 -5.10 9.94
N VAL A 81 9.57 -5.89 10.58
CA VAL A 81 8.79 -5.47 11.74
C VAL A 81 9.09 -6.41 12.90
N ALA A 82 9.37 -5.87 14.09
CA ALA A 82 9.69 -6.62 15.29
C ALA A 82 9.01 -5.99 16.52
N GLY A 83 9.00 -6.69 17.65
CA GLY A 83 8.61 -6.08 18.93
C GLY A 83 9.65 -5.06 19.36
N GLN A 84 9.23 -4.05 20.13
CA GLN A 84 10.17 -3.08 20.67
C GLN A 84 11.25 -3.79 21.53
N ASP A 85 10.80 -4.63 22.46
CA ASP A 85 11.66 -5.27 23.46
C ASP A 85 12.11 -6.69 23.08
N SER A 86 11.50 -7.30 22.06
CA SER A 86 11.84 -8.64 21.58
C SER A 86 11.66 -8.75 20.06
N ASP A 87 12.50 -9.55 19.41
CA ASP A 87 12.36 -9.78 17.96
C ASP A 87 11.17 -10.70 17.63
N GLN A 88 10.64 -11.43 18.62
CA GLN A 88 9.48 -12.30 18.49
C GLN A 88 8.14 -11.53 18.46
N GLY A 89 8.16 -10.27 18.89
CA GLY A 89 6.96 -9.46 19.03
C GLY A 89 6.26 -9.62 20.39
N PRO A 90 5.24 -8.79 20.64
CA PRO A 90 4.39 -8.90 21.83
C PRO A 90 3.58 -10.21 21.79
N ASP A 91 3.28 -10.77 22.96
CA ASP A 91 2.46 -11.99 23.09
C ASP A 91 1.06 -11.80 22.49
N GLU A 92 0.49 -10.59 22.65
CA GLU A 92 -0.77 -10.18 22.05
C GLU A 92 -0.61 -8.95 21.13
N MET A 93 -1.18 -9.03 19.93
CA MET A 93 -1.08 -7.98 18.91
C MET A 93 -2.15 -6.89 19.09
N THR A 94 -2.16 -6.24 20.26
CA THR A 94 -3.11 -5.16 20.55
C THR A 94 -2.74 -3.86 19.82
N PRO A 95 -3.68 -2.92 19.59
CA PRO A 95 -3.36 -1.61 18.98
C PRO A 95 -2.30 -0.79 19.73
N GLN A 96 -2.11 -1.05 21.02
CA GLN A 96 -1.12 -0.37 21.87
C GLN A 96 0.23 -1.09 21.90
N ALA A 97 0.31 -2.30 21.36
CA ALA A 97 1.52 -3.09 21.37
C ALA A 97 2.65 -2.34 20.66
N ARG A 98 3.83 -2.31 21.29
CA ARG A 98 4.94 -1.50 20.82
C ARG A 98 5.80 -2.31 19.85
N LEU A 99 5.96 -1.76 18.66
CA LEU A 99 6.67 -2.37 17.56
C LEU A 99 7.81 -1.45 17.13
N LYS A 100 8.87 -2.05 16.61
CA LYS A 100 9.91 -1.37 15.86
C LYS A 100 9.85 -1.85 14.43
N PHE A 101 10.04 -0.96 13.46
CA PHE A 101 10.21 -1.37 12.07
C PHE A 101 11.44 -0.75 11.45
N PHE A 102 11.99 -1.47 10.48
CA PHE A 102 13.07 -1.04 9.61
C PHE A 102 12.59 -1.14 8.17
N LEU A 103 12.79 -0.06 7.42
CA LEU A 103 12.40 0.04 6.02
C LEU A 103 13.66 0.29 5.20
N GLN A 104 13.81 -0.45 4.11
CA GLN A 104 14.84 -0.19 3.12
C GLN A 104 14.16 -0.07 1.76
N LEU A 105 14.34 1.08 1.12
CA LEU A 105 13.79 1.38 -0.20
C LEU A 105 14.93 1.40 -1.21
N GLN A 106 14.73 0.76 -2.35
CA GLN A 106 15.66 0.81 -3.47
C GLN A 106 14.98 1.48 -4.65
N SER A 107 15.63 2.49 -5.22
CA SER A 107 15.16 3.18 -6.41
C SER A 107 15.41 2.39 -7.68
N LYS A 108 14.78 2.80 -8.79
CA LYS A 108 15.07 2.21 -10.11
C LYS A 108 16.50 2.51 -10.57
N GLY A 109 17.07 3.65 -10.17
CA GLY A 109 18.47 4.03 -10.43
C GLY A 109 19.51 3.30 -9.58
N GLY A 110 19.10 2.43 -8.66
CA GLY A 110 20.01 1.63 -7.83
C GLY A 110 20.37 2.25 -6.47
N MET A 111 19.90 3.47 -6.18
CA MET A 111 20.10 4.11 -4.88
C MET A 111 19.26 3.42 -3.82
N THR A 112 19.79 3.38 -2.60
CA THR A 112 19.12 2.78 -1.44
C THR A 112 18.90 3.85 -0.38
N TYR A 113 17.69 3.93 0.15
CA TYR A 113 17.33 4.75 1.30
C TYR A 113 16.93 3.84 2.45
N ALA A 114 17.60 4.00 3.58
CA ALA A 114 17.40 3.19 4.77
C ALA A 114 17.30 4.11 6.00
N PRO A 115 16.10 4.62 6.34
CA PRO A 115 15.91 5.42 7.54
C PRO A 115 16.23 4.60 8.79
N GLU A 116 16.56 5.29 9.88
CA GLU A 116 16.72 4.67 11.19
C GLU A 116 15.48 3.86 11.63
N LYS A 117 15.68 3.00 12.62
CA LYS A 117 14.62 2.16 13.18
C LYS A 117 13.54 3.04 13.81
N ILE A 118 12.29 2.85 13.38
CA ILE A 118 11.16 3.63 13.88
C ILE A 118 10.39 2.83 14.91
N LEU A 119 10.21 3.42 16.10
CA LEU A 119 9.37 2.90 17.16
C LEU A 119 7.94 3.41 16.98
N CYS A 120 6.97 2.50 16.98
CA CYS A 120 5.57 2.85 16.81
C CYS A 120 4.65 1.91 17.60
N LYS A 121 3.40 2.32 17.77
CA LYS A 121 2.35 1.43 18.25
C LYS A 121 1.78 0.65 17.07
N ARG A 122 1.34 -0.59 17.28
CA ARG A 122 0.71 -1.42 16.25
C ARG A 122 -0.40 -0.69 15.49
N GLY A 123 -1.28 0.03 16.17
CA GLY A 123 -2.36 0.80 15.53
C GLY A 123 -1.89 1.94 14.61
N LYS A 124 -0.63 2.38 14.72
CA LYS A 124 0.00 3.39 13.87
C LYS A 124 0.99 2.82 12.86
N LEU A 125 1.27 1.52 12.91
CA LEU A 125 2.31 0.87 12.10
C LEU A 125 2.15 1.19 10.60
N VAL A 126 0.95 0.97 10.06
CA VAL A 126 0.66 1.20 8.64
C VAL A 126 0.80 2.66 8.23
N SER A 127 0.34 3.60 9.06
CA SER A 127 0.50 5.03 8.76
C SER A 127 1.96 5.47 8.78
N GLU A 128 2.76 4.97 9.72
CA GLU A 128 4.18 5.29 9.78
C GLU A 128 4.94 4.69 8.60
N ILE A 129 4.70 3.42 8.25
CA ILE A 129 5.29 2.82 7.05
C ILE A 129 4.93 3.63 5.80
N SER A 130 3.65 3.96 5.60
CA SER A 130 3.22 4.74 4.43
C SER A 130 3.85 6.14 4.38
N ARG A 131 4.06 6.77 5.54
CA ARG A 131 4.75 8.05 5.66
C ARG A 131 6.22 7.90 5.22
N CYS A 132 6.93 6.92 5.76
CA CYS A 132 8.33 6.66 5.42
C CYS A 132 8.55 6.25 3.96
N VAL A 133 7.61 5.51 3.36
CA VAL A 133 7.64 5.19 1.92
C VAL A 133 7.54 6.46 1.09
N SER A 134 6.61 7.35 1.45
CA SER A 134 6.40 8.61 0.71
C SER A 134 7.57 9.59 0.90
N GLU A 135 8.09 9.71 2.11
CA GLU A 135 9.28 10.53 2.40
C GLU A 135 10.52 9.98 1.71
N GLY A 136 10.78 8.68 1.83
CA GLY A 136 11.89 8.01 1.17
C GLY A 136 11.83 8.09 -0.35
N ALA A 137 10.64 8.03 -0.96
CA ALA A 137 10.49 8.26 -2.40
C ALA A 137 10.91 9.68 -2.82
N LYS A 138 10.53 10.71 -2.03
CA LYS A 138 10.96 12.10 -2.28
C LYS A 138 12.47 12.25 -2.14
N VAL A 139 13.04 11.65 -1.09
CA VAL A 139 14.50 11.64 -0.86
C VAL A 139 15.20 11.00 -2.06
N LEU A 140 14.81 9.79 -2.45
CA LEU A 140 15.40 9.09 -3.60
C LEU A 140 15.28 9.91 -4.90
N MET A 141 14.13 10.53 -5.17
CA MET A 141 13.95 11.37 -6.36
C MET A 141 14.89 12.59 -6.36
N ASN A 142 15.05 13.26 -5.20
CA ASN A 142 15.96 14.40 -5.09
C ASN A 142 17.42 14.00 -5.35
N TYR A 143 17.86 12.87 -4.81
CA TYR A 143 19.23 12.39 -5.02
C TYR A 143 19.46 11.82 -6.44
N GLU A 144 18.47 11.19 -7.07
CA GLU A 144 18.59 10.72 -8.46
C GLU A 144 18.72 11.88 -9.47
N THR A 145 18.15 13.04 -9.17
CA THR A 145 18.29 14.25 -9.99
C THR A 145 19.62 14.98 -9.79
N SER A 146 20.42 14.57 -8.79
CA SER A 146 21.73 15.16 -8.52
C SER A 146 22.77 14.65 -9.53
N PRO A 147 23.38 15.53 -10.36
CA PRO A 147 24.30 15.10 -11.42
C PRO A 147 25.52 14.32 -10.89
N GLU A 148 25.96 14.65 -9.68
CA GLU A 148 27.15 14.08 -9.03
C GLU A 148 26.98 12.63 -8.59
N LEU A 149 25.73 12.19 -8.41
CA LEU A 149 25.38 10.86 -7.88
C LEU A 149 24.77 9.96 -8.96
N LYS A 150 24.55 10.49 -10.17
CA LYS A 150 23.93 9.78 -11.27
C LYS A 150 24.74 8.54 -11.64
N GLY A 151 24.10 7.37 -11.62
CA GLY A 151 24.72 6.09 -11.99
C GLY A 151 25.64 5.49 -10.94
N ARG A 152 25.64 6.01 -9.70
CA ARG A 152 26.36 5.44 -8.56
C ARG A 152 25.41 4.68 -7.65
N GLU A 153 25.86 3.57 -7.08
CA GLU A 153 25.19 2.95 -5.94
C GLU A 153 25.48 3.79 -4.70
N VAL A 154 24.46 4.42 -4.15
CA VAL A 154 24.55 5.31 -2.99
C VAL A 154 23.57 4.80 -1.94
N GLU A 155 24.04 4.65 -0.71
CA GLU A 155 23.22 4.41 0.47
C GLU A 155 23.00 5.73 1.21
N ILE A 156 21.74 6.15 1.31
CA ILE A 156 21.33 7.36 2.01
C ILE A 156 20.90 6.94 3.42
N LEU A 157 21.74 7.28 4.39
CA LEU A 157 21.48 7.11 5.81
C LEU A 157 20.85 8.40 6.35
N ASP A 158 19.62 8.30 6.86
CA ASP A 158 18.91 9.41 7.51
C ASP A 158 19.10 9.23 9.02
N MET A 159 19.94 10.09 9.62
CA MET A 159 20.26 10.12 11.07
C MET A 159 19.32 11.07 11.81
#